data_AF-I3RF76-F1
#
_entry.id   AF-I3RF76-F1
#
_cell.length_a   1.000
_cell.length_b   1.000
_cell.length_c   1.000
_cell.angle_alpha   90.00
_cell.angle_beta   90.00
_cell.angle_gamma   90.00
#
_symmetry.space_group_name_H-M   'P 1'
#
loop_
_entity.id
_entity.type
_entity.pdbx_description
1 polymer ?
#
loop_
_entity_poly.entity_id
_entity_poly.type
_entity_poly.pdbx_seq_one_letter_code
_entity_poly.pdbx_strand_id
1 'polypeptide(L)'
;MFKKPATNLFPKTEPVPVPEGFRGKIVYNVDKCVGCRMCVTVCPAGVFVYLPEIRKVALWTGRCVFCKQCVDVCPTGALQMSDEFLLASYDKYDDKFIYLTPEEAEEIKRKQEELKKAKAKKSQ
;
A
#
# COMPACT_ATOMS: atom_id res chain seq x y z
N MET A 1 -38.79 27.85 -6.21
CA MET A 1 -39.10 26.40 -6.11
C MET A 1 -39.03 25.65 -7.44
N PHE A 2 -39.04 26.32 -8.61
CA PHE A 2 -39.14 25.68 -9.94
C PHE A 2 -37.85 25.05 -10.52
N LYS A 3 -36.70 25.11 -9.83
CA LYS A 3 -35.48 24.44 -10.29
C LYS A 3 -35.41 23.04 -9.68
N LYS A 4 -34.90 22.06 -10.45
CA LYS A 4 -34.68 20.70 -9.95
C LYS A 4 -33.68 20.73 -8.77
N PRO A 5 -33.81 19.81 -7.80
CA PRO A 5 -32.86 19.69 -6.70
C PRO A 5 -31.43 19.42 -7.21
N ALA A 6 -30.45 20.13 -6.68
CA ALA A 6 -29.02 19.96 -7.01
C ALA A 6 -28.37 18.87 -6.13
N THR A 7 -29.01 17.71 -6.03
CA THR A 7 -28.58 16.60 -5.14
C THR A 7 -28.13 15.40 -5.97
N ASN A 8 -27.01 14.77 -5.60
CA ASN A 8 -26.66 13.42 -6.06
C ASN A 8 -27.15 12.40 -5.02
N LEU A 9 -27.99 11.44 -5.42
CA LEU A 9 -28.70 10.54 -4.51
C LEU A 9 -27.89 9.27 -4.19
N PHE A 10 -26.85 9.37 -3.37
CA PHE A 10 -26.14 8.19 -2.86
C PHE A 10 -27.01 7.44 -1.82
N PRO A 11 -27.15 6.10 -1.87
CA PRO A 11 -26.48 5.10 -2.71
C PRO A 11 -27.27 4.64 -3.95
N LYS A 12 -28.31 5.39 -4.37
CA LYS A 12 -29.14 5.04 -5.54
C LYS A 12 -28.45 5.38 -6.87
N THR A 13 -27.62 6.40 -6.87
CA THR A 13 -26.78 6.81 -7.99
C THR A 13 -25.31 6.62 -7.64
N GLU A 14 -24.48 6.52 -8.68
CA GLU A 14 -23.03 6.45 -8.51
C GLU A 14 -22.50 7.72 -7.84
N PRO A 15 -21.41 7.60 -7.06
CA PRO A 15 -20.73 8.76 -6.50
C PRO A 15 -20.20 9.66 -7.62
N VAL A 16 -19.90 10.91 -7.26
CA VAL A 16 -19.29 11.85 -8.19
C VAL A 16 -17.95 11.27 -8.69
N PRO A 17 -17.68 11.29 -10.00
CA PRO A 17 -16.44 10.74 -10.53
C PRO A 17 -15.23 11.47 -9.94
N VAL A 18 -14.18 10.71 -9.65
CA VAL A 18 -12.92 11.25 -9.15
C VAL A 18 -12.09 11.84 -10.29
N PRO A 19 -11.33 12.92 -10.04
CA PRO A 19 -10.42 13.48 -11.05
C PRO A 19 -9.20 12.58 -11.28
N GLU A 20 -8.51 12.77 -12.40
CA GLU A 20 -7.23 12.09 -12.66
C GLU A 20 -6.18 12.47 -11.59
N GLY A 21 -5.43 11.49 -11.11
CA GLY A 21 -4.43 11.69 -10.05
C GLY A 21 -5.04 11.88 -8.65
N PHE A 22 -6.27 11.40 -8.44
CA PHE A 22 -6.90 11.35 -7.13
C PHE A 22 -6.02 10.60 -6.12
N ARG A 23 -6.14 11.00 -4.84
CA ARG A 23 -5.34 10.44 -3.74
C ARG A 23 -6.21 9.50 -2.90
N GLY A 24 -6.35 8.26 -3.35
CA GLY A 24 -7.02 7.21 -2.60
C GLY A 24 -6.07 6.29 -1.84
N LYS A 25 -6.51 5.05 -1.63
CA LYS A 25 -5.74 4.02 -0.92
C LYS A 25 -4.36 3.79 -1.53
N ILE A 26 -3.34 3.63 -0.69
CA ILE A 26 -2.01 3.24 -1.17
C ILE A 26 -2.02 1.76 -1.52
N VAL A 27 -1.57 1.43 -2.73
CA VAL A 27 -1.33 0.06 -3.19
C VAL A 27 0.17 -0.22 -3.14
N TYR A 28 0.53 -1.34 -2.53
CA TYR A 28 1.92 -1.75 -2.37
C TYR A 28 2.20 -3.04 -3.13
N ASN A 29 3.18 -2.98 -4.03
CA ASN A 29 3.69 -4.12 -4.77
C ASN A 29 4.98 -4.63 -4.10
N VAL A 30 4.90 -5.80 -3.45
CA VAL A 30 6.01 -6.40 -2.71
C VAL A 30 7.17 -6.79 -3.62
N ASP A 31 6.89 -7.23 -4.85
CA ASP A 31 7.93 -7.71 -5.78
C ASP A 31 8.85 -6.59 -6.25
N LYS A 32 8.30 -5.41 -6.53
CA LYS A 32 9.06 -4.23 -6.96
C LYS A 32 9.84 -3.56 -5.81
N CYS A 33 9.58 -3.93 -4.56
CA CYS A 33 10.23 -3.30 -3.42
C CYS A 33 11.68 -3.80 -3.23
N VAL A 34 12.65 -2.88 -3.24
CA VAL A 34 14.08 -3.21 -3.05
C VAL A 34 14.58 -2.99 -1.61
N GLY A 35 13.72 -2.46 -0.74
CA GLY A 35 14.06 -2.21 0.67
C GLY A 35 15.01 -1.04 0.89
N CYS A 36 14.93 0.03 0.09
CA CYS A 36 15.78 1.24 0.21
C CYS A 36 15.49 2.13 1.43
N ARG A 37 14.39 1.89 2.15
CA ARG A 37 13.96 2.59 3.38
C ARG A 37 13.58 4.07 3.24
N MET A 38 13.61 4.65 2.06
CA MET A 38 13.24 6.07 1.85
C MET A 38 11.79 6.39 2.28
N CYS A 39 10.87 5.44 2.10
CA CYS A 39 9.47 5.60 2.52
C CYS A 39 9.31 5.72 4.04
N VAL A 40 10.19 5.09 4.83
CA VAL A 40 10.18 5.15 6.31
C VAL A 40 10.59 6.55 6.77
N THR A 41 11.63 7.12 6.14
CA THR A 41 12.17 8.43 6.50
C THR A 41 11.21 9.57 6.14
N VAL A 42 10.54 9.48 4.99
CA VAL A 42 9.68 10.59 4.50
C VAL A 42 8.27 10.59 5.11
N CYS A 43 7.82 9.48 5.69
CA CYS A 43 6.43 9.36 6.12
C CYS A 43 6.14 10.17 7.39
N PRO A 44 5.26 11.20 7.34
CA PRO A 44 4.94 12.00 8.52
C PRO A 44 4.11 11.25 9.56
N ALA A 45 3.34 10.24 9.12
CA ALA A 45 2.44 9.46 9.99
C ALA A 45 3.07 8.16 10.52
N GLY A 46 4.29 7.82 10.10
CA GLY A 46 5.00 6.63 10.59
C GLY A 46 4.31 5.30 10.27
N VAL A 47 3.73 5.16 9.07
CA VAL A 47 2.95 3.94 8.70
C VAL A 47 3.81 2.74 8.31
N PHE A 48 5.09 2.96 8.01
CA PHE A 48 5.99 1.93 7.47
C PHE A 48 6.91 1.37 8.56
N VAL A 49 7.04 0.04 8.58
CA VAL A 49 8.01 -0.68 9.42
C VAL A 49 8.95 -1.46 8.51
N TYR A 50 10.25 -1.24 8.67
CA TYR A 50 11.25 -1.96 7.88
C TYR A 50 11.57 -3.33 8.48
N LEU A 51 11.49 -4.37 7.65
CA LEU A 51 11.81 -5.74 8.01
C LEU A 51 13.17 -6.13 7.42
N PRO A 52 14.25 -6.16 8.24
CA PRO A 52 15.62 -6.39 7.77
C PRO A 52 15.83 -7.76 7.15
N GLU A 53 15.14 -8.79 7.66
CA GLU A 53 15.34 -10.18 7.26
C GLU A 53 14.98 -10.43 5.79
N ILE A 54 13.85 -9.87 5.35
CA ILE A 54 13.33 -10.02 3.99
C ILE A 54 13.67 -8.83 3.08
N ARG A 55 14.27 -7.77 3.62
CA ARG A 55 14.55 -6.48 2.95
C ARG A 55 13.29 -5.86 2.33
N LYS A 56 12.16 -5.90 3.05
CA LYS A 56 10.89 -5.31 2.65
C LYS A 56 10.36 -4.38 3.74
N VAL A 57 9.28 -3.67 3.44
CA VAL A 57 8.55 -2.87 4.43
C VAL A 57 7.16 -3.45 4.62
N ALA A 58 6.71 -3.52 5.87
CA ALA A 58 5.32 -3.72 6.24
C ALA A 58 4.65 -2.35 6.37
N LEU A 59 3.35 -2.28 6.10
CA LEU A 59 2.63 -1.02 6.15
C LEU A 59 1.23 -1.17 6.74
N TRP A 60 0.81 -0.15 7.48
CA TRP A 60 -0.55 -0.05 7.99
C TRP A 60 -1.22 1.23 7.50
N THR A 61 -2.09 1.09 6.51
CA THR A 61 -2.78 2.22 5.86
C THR A 61 -3.85 2.89 6.73
N GLY A 62 -4.28 2.26 7.84
CA GLY A 62 -5.25 2.86 8.75
C GLY A 62 -4.78 4.15 9.43
N ARG A 63 -3.46 4.41 9.45
CA ARG A 63 -2.86 5.66 9.93
C ARG A 63 -2.42 6.62 8.80
N CYS A 64 -2.67 6.26 7.55
CA CYS A 64 -2.22 7.06 6.41
C CYS A 64 -2.98 8.39 6.30
N VAL A 65 -2.27 9.46 5.94
CA VAL A 65 -2.84 10.81 5.70
C VAL A 65 -2.90 11.19 4.23
N PHE A 66 -2.67 10.23 3.31
CA PHE A 66 -2.76 10.41 1.86
C PHE A 66 -1.93 11.58 1.27
N CYS A 67 -0.73 11.84 1.82
CA CYS A 67 0.14 12.95 1.39
C CYS A 67 0.93 12.69 0.10
N LYS A 68 0.95 11.47 -0.44
CA LYS A 68 1.70 11.02 -1.64
C LYS A 68 3.25 11.05 -1.57
N GLN A 69 3.86 11.60 -0.52
CA GLN A 69 5.33 11.71 -0.44
C GLN A 69 6.09 10.37 -0.59
N CYS A 70 5.53 9.28 -0.06
CA CYS A 70 6.15 7.96 -0.18
C CYS A 70 6.12 7.38 -1.61
N VAL A 71 5.13 7.78 -2.42
CA VAL A 71 5.00 7.38 -3.83
C VAL A 71 6.04 8.12 -4.67
N ASP A 72 6.18 9.43 -4.45
CA ASP A 72 7.08 10.28 -5.23
C ASP A 72 8.56 9.96 -4.98
N VAL A 73 8.93 9.55 -3.75
CA VAL A 73 10.31 9.18 -3.41
C VAL A 73 10.68 7.74 -3.80
N CYS A 74 9.71 6.91 -4.22
CA CYS A 74 9.96 5.49 -4.47
C CYS A 74 10.65 5.29 -5.84
N PRO A 75 11.91 4.82 -5.88
CA PRO A 75 12.68 4.74 -7.12
C PRO A 75 12.19 3.60 -8.02
N THR A 76 11.58 2.56 -7.45
CA THR A 76 11.07 1.40 -8.18
C THR A 76 9.59 1.49 -8.49
N GLY A 77 8.89 2.53 -8.02
CA GLY A 77 7.44 2.66 -8.18
C GLY A 77 6.66 1.51 -7.51
N ALA A 78 7.17 0.97 -6.40
CA ALA A 78 6.52 -0.11 -5.66
C ALA A 78 5.27 0.35 -4.90
N LEU A 79 5.14 1.66 -4.65
CA LEU A 79 3.99 2.29 -4.01
C LEU A 79 3.24 3.12 -5.04
N GLN A 80 1.93 2.98 -5.10
CA GLN A 80 1.05 3.74 -6.00
C GLN A 80 -0.19 4.22 -5.26
N MET A 81 -0.79 5.33 -5.71
CA MET A 81 -2.10 5.78 -5.24
C MET A 81 -3.18 5.12 -6.09
N SER A 82 -4.21 4.57 -5.46
CA SER A 82 -5.43 4.15 -6.15
C SER A 82 -6.50 5.24 -6.11
N ASP A 83 -7.59 4.98 -6.83
CA ASP A 83 -8.78 5.82 -6.86
C ASP A 83 -9.84 5.41 -5.81
N GLU A 84 -9.51 4.44 -4.94
CA GLU A 84 -10.42 3.92 -3.93
C GLU A 84 -10.51 4.85 -2.72
N PHE A 85 -11.72 5.35 -2.44
CA PHE A 85 -12.01 6.25 -1.29
C PHE A 85 -13.03 5.69 -0.29
N LEU A 86 -13.77 4.63 -0.64
CA LEU A 86 -14.77 4.01 0.22
C LEU A 86 -14.14 2.96 1.15
N LEU A 87 -13.32 3.42 2.10
CA LEU A 87 -12.50 2.56 2.97
C LEU A 87 -13.13 2.30 4.34
N ALA A 88 -14.46 2.35 4.48
CA ALA A 88 -15.08 2.09 5.78
C ALA A 88 -14.93 0.61 6.19
N SER A 89 -14.49 0.37 7.42
CA SER A 89 -14.40 -0.97 8.04
C SER A 89 -14.93 -0.94 9.48
N TYR A 90 -15.17 -2.12 10.04
CA TYR A 90 -15.57 -2.28 11.44
C TYR A 90 -14.38 -2.41 12.38
N ASP A 91 -13.31 -3.08 11.94
CA ASP A 91 -12.09 -3.28 12.72
C ASP A 91 -10.93 -2.41 12.17
N LYS A 92 -10.06 -2.01 13.09
CA LYS A 92 -8.83 -1.25 12.83
C LYS A 92 -7.75 -2.10 12.17
N TYR A 93 -7.79 -3.41 12.41
CA TYR A 93 -6.80 -4.39 11.93
C TYR A 93 -7.35 -5.30 10.82
N ASP A 94 -8.38 -4.84 10.11
CA ASP A 94 -8.89 -5.52 8.92
C ASP A 94 -7.76 -5.67 7.89
N ASP A 95 -7.70 -6.83 7.23
CA ASP A 95 -6.71 -7.21 6.21
C ASP A 95 -6.62 -6.18 5.09
N LYS A 96 -7.70 -5.43 4.85
CA LYS A 96 -7.69 -4.33 3.88
C LYS A 96 -6.65 -3.25 4.20
N PHE A 97 -6.28 -3.03 5.47
CA PHE A 97 -5.38 -1.94 5.84
C PHE A 97 -3.93 -2.37 6.06
N ILE A 98 -3.69 -3.65 6.30
CA ILE A 98 -2.38 -4.18 6.64
C ILE A 98 -1.81 -4.82 5.38
N TYR A 99 -0.62 -4.39 4.97
CA TYR A 99 0.12 -5.11 3.95
C TYR A 99 1.32 -5.76 4.60
N LEU A 100 1.58 -7.00 4.18
CA LEU A 100 2.65 -7.84 4.67
C LEU A 100 2.38 -8.27 6.11
N THR A 101 1.48 -9.25 6.25
CA THR A 101 1.23 -9.89 7.56
C THR A 101 2.47 -10.67 8.00
N PRO A 102 2.61 -10.98 9.31
CA PRO A 102 3.73 -11.79 9.80
C PRO A 102 3.87 -13.12 9.06
N GLU A 103 2.75 -13.78 8.77
CA GLU A 103 2.70 -15.05 8.04
C GLU A 103 3.24 -14.91 6.61
N GLU A 104 2.80 -13.88 5.87
CA GLU A 104 3.31 -13.57 4.53
C GLU A 104 4.81 -13.25 4.55
N ALA A 105 5.28 -12.57 5.59
CA ALA A 105 6.68 -12.23 5.76
C ALA A 105 7.56 -13.49 5.94
N GLU A 106 7.10 -14.46 6.73
CA GLU A 106 7.75 -15.76 6.91
C GLU A 106 7.80 -16.58 5.61
N GLU A 107 6.71 -16.58 4.84
CA GLU A 107 6.70 -17.24 3.53
C GLU A 107 7.72 -16.63 2.57
N ILE A 108 7.81 -15.30 2.51
CA ILE A 108 8.78 -14.60 1.68
C ILE A 108 10.20 -14.94 2.13
N LYS A 109 10.45 -15.02 3.44
CA LYS A 109 11.74 -15.43 4.00
C LYS A 109 12.13 -16.83 3.52
N ARG A 110 11.22 -17.82 3.64
CA ARG A 110 11.44 -19.19 3.15
C ARG A 110 11.76 -19.23 1.67
N LYS A 111 10.94 -18.56 0.84
CA LYS A 111 11.15 -18.47 -0.62
C LYS A 111 12.51 -17.85 -0.96
N GLN A 112 12.92 -16.79 -0.26
CA GLN A 112 14.23 -16.16 -0.46
C GLN A 112 15.39 -17.08 -0.07
N GLU A 113 15.27 -17.86 1.00
CA GLU A 113 16.28 -18.84 1.40
C GLU A 113 16.43 -19.97 0.38
N GLU A 114 15.31 -20.49 -0.15
CA GLU A 114 15.30 -21.47 -1.23
C GLU A 114 15.95 -20.94 -2.50
N LEU A 115 15.62 -19.70 -2.90
CA LEU A 115 16.25 -19.01 -4.03
C LEU A 115 17.75 -18.82 -3.84
N LYS A 116 18.21 -18.50 -2.62
CA LYS A 116 19.64 -18.40 -2.30
C LYS A 116 20.32 -19.77 -2.44
N LYS A 117 19.72 -20.84 -1.90
CA LYS A 117 20.23 -22.22 -2.02
C LYS A 117 20.29 -22.67 -3.48
N ALA A 118 19.28 -22.36 -4.28
CA ALA A 118 19.24 -22.66 -5.71
C ALA A 118 20.31 -21.90 -6.50
N LYS A 119 20.54 -20.62 -6.20
CA LYS A 119 21.61 -19.82 -6.82
C LYS A 119 23.00 -20.34 -6.45
N ALA A 120 23.21 -20.76 -5.20
CA ALA A 120 24.47 -21.34 -4.74
C ALA A 120 24.82 -22.67 -5.43
N LYS A 121 23.81 -23.50 -5.75
CA LYS A 121 24.00 -24.73 -6.54
C LYS A 121 24.25 -24.49 -8.04
N LYS A 122 23.88 -23.32 -8.56
CA LYS A 122 23.97 -22.99 -9.99
C LYS A 122 25.25 -22.24 -10.37
N SER A 123 26.06 -21.85 -9.38
CA SER A 123 27.40 -21.26 -9.55
C SER A 123 28.53 -22.26 -9.32
N GLN A 124 28.20 -23.56 -9.24
CA GLN A 124 29.13 -24.69 -9.29
C GLN A 124 28.98 -25.41 -10.62
#